data_AF-A0A946ZUP1-F1
#
_entry.id   AF-A0A946ZUP1-F1
#
_cell.length_a   1.000
_cell.length_b   1.000
_cell.length_c   1.000
_cell.angle_alpha   90.00
_cell.angle_beta   90.00
_cell.angle_gamma   90.00
#
_symmetry.space_group_name_H-M   'P 1'
#
loop_
_entity.id
_entity.type
_entity.pdbx_description
1 polymer ?
#
loop_
_entity_poly.entity_id
_entity_poly.type
_entity_poly.pdbx_seq_one_letter_code
_entity_poly.pdbx_strand_id
1 'polypeptide(L)'
;MRLLIIGLVTLLFFSCKDAKKEYQRMEGEGAELAMDASLIPGKEIVKNECYICHSPVASEENMIAPPMVAVKWHYIEEQTSKEEFTEALLNWLNDPQPEKVKMHGAVRKFGIMPYQPYTEEEVKDIASYLYETEIPQPEWYEAHRKNKHQQGKGMGKGKGKGKGKNATIGEEEDFFFPRAEFYLENGASISAAAQGALGKKLIKAIQEKGPEGAISFCKVNASGITDSVAIMNNVRINRVSDKPRNQENKASDEEQGYIIAFKRQLENQVEIRPILKEMANDEVYYYSPITTNAMCLQCHGTPDKEIQQPVQLALKNYYPEDKAVGYVDGEVRGMWKIQFVKE
;
A
#
# COMPACT_ATOMS: atom_id res chain seq x y z
N MET A 1 26.64 -57.22 -47.66
CA MET A 1 26.90 -58.32 -46.70
C MET A 1 27.56 -57.68 -45.47
N ARG A 2 26.79 -57.15 -44.52
CA ARG A 2 26.42 -57.75 -43.22
C ARG A 2 27.60 -58.17 -42.35
N LEU A 3 27.73 -57.51 -41.18
CA LEU A 3 28.10 -57.98 -39.82
C LEU A 3 28.60 -56.73 -39.04
N LEU A 4 27.77 -55.93 -38.34
CA LEU A 4 27.12 -56.16 -37.03
C LEU A 4 28.04 -56.75 -35.95
N ILE A 5 28.73 -55.87 -35.21
CA ILE A 5 29.17 -56.12 -33.83
C ILE A 5 28.72 -54.92 -32.99
N ILE A 6 27.82 -55.20 -32.05
CA ILE A 6 27.23 -54.27 -31.10
C ILE A 6 28.16 -54.22 -29.88
N GLY A 7 28.76 -53.06 -29.61
CA GLY A 7 29.48 -52.76 -28.37
C GLY A 7 28.60 -51.94 -27.44
N LEU A 8 28.14 -52.56 -26.35
CA LEU A 8 27.30 -51.99 -25.31
C LEU A 8 28.06 -50.89 -24.54
N VAL A 9 27.72 -49.62 -24.76
CA VAL A 9 28.18 -48.50 -23.93
C VAL A 9 27.02 -48.04 -23.07
N THR A 10 26.99 -48.52 -21.82
CA THR A 10 26.16 -47.98 -20.76
C THR A 10 26.76 -46.65 -20.29
N LEU A 11 26.24 -45.54 -20.79
CA LEU A 11 26.54 -44.19 -20.31
C LEU A 11 25.34 -43.69 -19.51
N LEU A 12 25.62 -43.40 -18.24
CA LEU A 12 24.71 -42.99 -17.18
C LEU A 12 23.95 -41.71 -17.57
N PHE A 13 22.63 -41.78 -17.57
CA PHE A 13 21.76 -40.61 -17.63
C PHE A 13 21.83 -39.87 -16.29
N PHE A 14 22.60 -38.79 -16.22
CA PHE A 14 22.44 -37.79 -15.17
C PHE A 14 21.14 -37.01 -15.43
N SER A 15 20.13 -37.34 -14.63
CA SER A 15 18.87 -36.61 -14.51
C SER A 15 19.16 -35.25 -13.84
N CYS A 16 19.03 -34.15 -14.59
CA CYS A 16 18.93 -32.83 -14.00
C CYS A 16 17.54 -32.69 -13.37
N LYS A 17 17.49 -32.86 -12.05
CA LYS A 17 16.32 -32.58 -11.22
C LYS A 17 16.34 -31.09 -10.86
N ASP A 18 15.18 -30.44 -11.00
CA ASP A 18 14.94 -29.04 -10.68
C ASP A 18 15.56 -28.61 -9.35
N ALA A 19 16.35 -27.54 -9.38
CA ALA A 19 16.86 -26.87 -8.21
C ALA A 19 15.74 -26.10 -7.52
N LYS A 20 14.96 -26.80 -6.66
CA LYS A 20 14.21 -26.14 -5.61
C LYS A 20 15.20 -25.49 -4.65
N LYS A 21 15.23 -24.16 -4.62
CA LYS A 21 15.86 -23.40 -3.54
C LYS A 21 15.23 -23.84 -2.22
N GLU A 22 16.05 -24.43 -1.38
CA GLU A 22 15.74 -24.82 -0.02
C GLU A 22 15.59 -23.52 0.80
N TYR A 23 14.36 -23.16 1.12
CA TYR A 23 14.09 -22.12 2.11
C TYR A 23 14.29 -22.77 3.49
N GLN A 24 15.36 -22.40 4.18
CA GLN A 24 15.56 -22.82 5.57
C GLN A 24 14.41 -22.26 6.40
N ARG A 25 13.53 -23.17 6.82
CA ARG A 25 12.53 -22.96 7.86
C ARG A 25 13.29 -22.66 9.15
N MET A 26 13.28 -21.41 9.60
CA MET A 26 13.69 -21.08 10.95
C MET A 26 12.61 -21.59 11.91
N GLU A 27 12.82 -22.79 12.43
CA GLU A 27 12.08 -23.30 13.58
C GLU A 27 12.75 -22.74 14.84
N GLY A 28 12.10 -21.74 15.44
CA GLY A 28 12.31 -21.42 16.84
C GLY A 28 11.51 -22.41 17.67
N GLU A 29 12.20 -23.32 18.38
CA GLU A 29 11.57 -24.24 19.33
C GLU A 29 10.96 -23.47 20.50
N GLY A 30 9.63 -23.52 20.59
CA GLY A 30 8.85 -22.98 21.68
C GLY A 30 7.38 -23.37 21.54
N ALA A 31 7.06 -24.60 21.97
CA ALA A 31 5.72 -25.15 22.21
C ALA A 31 4.57 -24.53 21.38
N GLU A 32 4.46 -24.90 20.11
CA GLU A 32 3.22 -24.69 19.35
C GLU A 32 2.18 -25.68 19.91
N LEU A 33 1.48 -25.28 20.98
CA LEU A 33 0.17 -25.85 21.30
C LEU A 33 -0.63 -25.78 19.99
N ALA A 34 -1.18 -26.91 19.54
CA ALA A 34 -1.91 -26.99 18.29
C ALA A 34 -2.97 -25.88 18.25
N MET A 35 -2.66 -24.82 17.50
CA MET A 35 -3.57 -23.69 17.34
C MET A 35 -4.84 -24.21 16.68
N ASP A 36 -5.99 -23.75 17.14
CA ASP A 36 -7.26 -24.12 16.52
C ASP A 36 -7.16 -23.86 15.00
N ALA A 37 -7.51 -24.89 14.22
CA ALA A 37 -7.47 -24.83 12.76
C ALA A 37 -8.35 -23.69 12.22
N SER A 38 -9.39 -23.30 12.97
CA SER A 38 -10.25 -22.15 12.66
C SER A 38 -9.48 -20.81 12.62
N LEU A 39 -8.32 -20.71 13.28
CA LEU A 39 -7.53 -19.47 13.38
C LEU A 39 -6.45 -19.36 12.29
N ILE A 40 -6.23 -20.43 11.51
CA ILE A 40 -5.20 -20.47 10.46
C ILE A 40 -5.44 -19.41 9.36
N PRO A 41 -6.67 -19.23 8.83
CA PRO A 41 -6.90 -18.22 7.79
C PRO A 41 -6.51 -16.81 8.24
N GLY A 42 -6.94 -16.41 9.43
CA GLY A 42 -6.61 -15.11 10.02
C GLY A 42 -5.12 -14.94 10.30
N LYS A 43 -4.45 -15.99 10.79
CA LYS A 43 -2.99 -16.00 11.00
C LYS A 43 -2.24 -15.72 9.69
N GLU A 44 -2.63 -16.38 8.60
CA GLU A 44 -1.97 -16.20 7.31
C GLU A 44 -2.20 -14.79 6.76
N ILE A 45 -3.40 -14.22 6.86
CA ILE A 45 -3.65 -12.84 6.43
C ILE A 45 -2.81 -11.85 7.26
N VAL A 46 -2.83 -11.97 8.59
CA VAL A 46 -2.05 -11.07 9.46
C VAL A 46 -0.57 -11.15 9.16
N LYS A 47 -0.05 -12.37 8.97
CA LYS A 47 1.37 -12.61 8.72
C LYS A 47 1.81 -12.10 7.35
N ASN A 48 1.03 -12.36 6.32
CA ASN A 48 1.42 -12.10 4.94
C ASN A 48 1.07 -10.68 4.49
N GLU A 49 0.06 -10.06 5.10
CA GLU A 49 -0.45 -8.76 4.65
C GLU A 49 -0.29 -7.68 5.72
N CYS A 50 -0.70 -7.93 6.98
CA CYS A 50 -0.69 -6.89 8.00
C CYS A 50 0.73 -6.60 8.53
N TYR A 51 1.57 -7.63 8.74
CA TYR A 51 2.92 -7.48 9.29
C TYR A 51 3.91 -6.77 8.37
N ILE A 52 3.54 -6.54 7.09
CA ILE A 52 4.31 -5.67 6.19
C ILE A 52 4.48 -4.27 6.80
N CYS A 53 3.44 -3.77 7.47
CA CYS A 53 3.44 -2.45 8.12
C CYS A 53 3.42 -2.55 9.65
N HIS A 54 2.71 -3.53 10.20
CA HIS A 54 2.53 -3.77 11.65
C HIS A 54 3.54 -4.78 12.20
N SER A 55 4.80 -4.70 11.76
CA SER A 55 5.83 -5.72 11.96
C SER A 55 6.02 -6.12 13.43
N PRO A 56 6.17 -7.43 13.72
CA PRO A 56 6.49 -7.92 15.04
C PRO A 56 8.00 -7.92 15.35
N VAL A 57 8.86 -7.52 14.42
CA VAL A 57 10.33 -7.64 14.57
C VAL A 57 11.10 -6.38 14.19
N ALA A 58 10.48 -5.41 13.51
CA ALA A 58 11.13 -4.16 13.14
C ALA A 58 11.57 -3.36 14.37
N SER A 59 12.68 -2.62 14.26
CA SER A 59 13.12 -1.66 15.29
C SER A 59 12.15 -0.48 15.40
N GLU A 60 12.11 0.20 16.55
CA GLU A 60 11.16 1.30 16.79
C GLU A 60 11.26 2.42 15.74
N GLU A 61 12.47 2.72 15.27
CA GLU A 61 12.74 3.76 14.27
C GLU A 61 12.24 3.38 12.87
N ASN A 62 12.19 2.07 12.57
CA ASN A 62 11.80 1.56 11.26
C ASN A 62 10.32 1.15 11.20
N MET A 63 9.54 1.40 12.26
CA MET A 63 8.11 1.11 12.26
C MET A 63 7.35 2.00 11.27
N ILE A 64 6.42 1.37 10.58
CA ILE A 64 5.62 1.98 9.50
C ILE A 64 4.24 2.33 10.02
N ALA A 65 3.68 1.39 10.77
CA ALA A 65 2.46 1.53 11.53
C ALA A 65 2.76 1.07 12.98
N PRO A 66 1.84 1.22 13.93
CA PRO A 66 2.02 0.66 15.26
C PRO A 66 2.23 -0.87 15.19
N PRO A 67 3.04 -1.48 16.07
CA PRO A 67 3.15 -2.94 16.09
C PRO A 67 1.79 -3.55 16.40
N MET A 68 1.46 -4.69 15.80
CA MET A 68 0.10 -5.27 15.91
C MET A 68 -0.32 -5.56 17.36
N VAL A 69 0.65 -5.90 18.22
CA VAL A 69 0.42 -6.05 19.66
C VAL A 69 -0.11 -4.78 20.34
N ALA A 70 0.30 -3.59 19.87
CA ALA A 70 -0.22 -2.33 20.37
C ALA A 70 -1.66 -2.10 19.92
N VAL A 71 -1.98 -2.48 18.68
CA VAL A 71 -3.36 -2.42 18.15
C VAL A 71 -4.26 -3.32 18.97
N LYS A 72 -3.89 -4.61 19.13
CA LYS A 72 -4.61 -5.58 19.96
C LYS A 72 -4.86 -5.02 21.37
N TRP A 73 -3.82 -4.49 22.01
CA TRP A 73 -3.90 -3.96 23.38
C TRP A 73 -4.84 -2.75 23.52
N HIS A 74 -4.88 -1.86 22.53
CA HIS A 74 -5.75 -0.68 22.57
C HIS A 74 -7.21 -0.96 22.20
N TYR A 75 -7.46 -2.03 21.44
CA TYR A 75 -8.78 -2.34 20.92
C TYR A 75 -9.49 -3.43 21.71
N ILE A 76 -8.77 -4.28 22.44
CA ILE A 76 -9.31 -5.37 23.27
C ILE A 76 -9.01 -5.08 24.75
N GLU A 77 -10.05 -4.69 25.50
CA GLU A 77 -10.02 -4.53 26.97
C GLU A 77 -10.69 -5.75 27.65
N GLU A 78 -10.63 -5.85 28.99
CA GLU A 78 -11.16 -7.00 29.76
C GLU A 78 -12.63 -7.37 29.45
N GLN A 79 -13.42 -6.40 29.02
CA GLN A 79 -14.86 -6.54 28.75
C GLN A 79 -15.23 -6.40 27.28
N THR A 80 -14.25 -6.19 26.39
CA THR A 80 -14.51 -6.08 24.95
C THR A 80 -14.87 -7.46 24.43
N SER A 81 -16.03 -7.61 23.78
CA SER A 81 -16.37 -8.89 23.14
C SER A 81 -15.64 -9.10 21.81
N LYS A 82 -15.59 -10.34 21.33
CA LYS A 82 -15.02 -10.65 20.01
C LYS A 82 -15.79 -9.95 18.90
N GLU A 83 -17.11 -9.84 19.05
CA GLU A 83 -18.00 -9.15 18.11
C GLU A 83 -17.68 -7.65 18.09
N GLU A 84 -17.56 -6.99 19.24
CA GLU A 84 -17.18 -5.57 19.35
C GLU A 84 -15.80 -5.30 18.74
N PHE A 85 -14.84 -6.20 18.97
CA PHE A 85 -13.52 -6.09 18.35
C PHE A 85 -13.57 -6.29 16.83
N THR A 86 -14.34 -7.27 16.35
CA THR A 86 -14.52 -7.54 14.92
C THR A 86 -15.16 -6.35 14.23
N GLU A 87 -16.20 -5.76 14.83
CA GLU A 87 -16.86 -4.56 14.30
C GLU A 87 -15.88 -3.37 14.27
N ALA A 88 -15.10 -3.16 15.33
CA ALA A 88 -14.09 -2.10 15.35
C ALA A 88 -13.01 -2.32 14.26
N LEU A 89 -12.65 -3.57 13.99
CA LEU A 89 -11.67 -3.92 12.96
C LEU A 89 -12.24 -3.76 11.55
N LEU A 90 -13.49 -4.19 11.32
CA LEU A 90 -14.23 -3.98 10.07
C LEU A 90 -14.29 -2.50 9.73
N ASN A 91 -14.78 -1.70 10.69
CA ASN A 91 -14.87 -0.25 10.53
C ASN A 91 -13.50 0.37 10.24
N TRP A 92 -12.42 -0.10 10.89
CA TRP A 92 -11.10 0.46 10.69
C TRP A 92 -10.42 0.07 9.37
N LEU A 93 -10.53 -1.20 8.96
CA LEU A 93 -9.90 -1.69 7.74
C LEU A 93 -10.63 -1.19 6.49
N ASN A 94 -11.97 -1.16 6.55
CA ASN A 94 -12.80 -0.81 5.41
C ASN A 94 -13.19 0.67 5.33
N ASP A 95 -13.14 1.40 6.45
CA ASP A 95 -13.43 2.84 6.47
C ASP A 95 -12.61 3.55 7.57
N PRO A 96 -11.28 3.68 7.41
CA PRO A 96 -10.44 4.29 8.43
C PRO A 96 -10.81 5.77 8.62
N GLN A 97 -11.50 6.07 9.73
CA GLN A 97 -11.94 7.40 10.12
C GLN A 97 -11.05 7.99 11.24
N PRO A 98 -10.30 9.09 11.00
CA PRO A 98 -9.37 9.67 11.98
C PRO A 98 -10.00 10.03 13.34
N GLU A 99 -11.28 10.39 13.35
CA GLU A 99 -12.03 10.79 14.53
C GLU A 99 -12.53 9.61 15.37
N LYS A 100 -12.59 8.39 14.79
CA LYS A 100 -13.06 7.17 15.46
C LYS A 100 -11.90 6.32 16.02
N VAL A 101 -10.65 6.76 15.85
CA VAL A 101 -9.47 5.97 16.27
C VAL A 101 -9.31 5.94 17.78
N LYS A 102 -9.02 4.75 18.34
CA LYS A 102 -8.59 4.64 19.75
C LYS A 102 -7.13 5.09 19.93
N MET A 103 -6.32 5.03 18.87
CA MET A 103 -4.88 5.28 18.90
C MET A 103 -4.49 6.63 18.27
N HIS A 104 -5.02 7.76 18.77
CA HIS A 104 -4.71 9.08 18.20
C HIS A 104 -3.21 9.42 18.14
N GLY A 105 -2.42 8.89 19.09
CA GLY A 105 -0.96 9.04 19.08
C GLY A 105 -0.30 8.33 17.91
N ALA A 106 -0.83 7.17 17.52
CA ALA A 106 -0.37 6.45 16.34
C ALA A 106 -0.69 7.22 15.07
N VAL A 107 -1.91 7.75 14.93
CA VAL A 107 -2.29 8.57 13.76
C VAL A 107 -1.40 9.80 13.64
N ARG A 108 -1.05 10.47 14.74
CA ARG A 108 -0.09 11.60 14.72
C ARG A 108 1.32 11.19 14.32
N LYS A 109 1.77 9.97 14.63
CA LYS A 109 3.14 9.50 14.37
C LYS A 109 3.29 8.87 12.98
N PHE A 110 2.31 8.08 12.56
CA PHE A 110 2.39 7.21 11.38
C PHE A 110 1.44 7.62 10.25
N GLY A 111 0.51 8.55 10.51
CA GLY A 111 -0.59 8.84 9.60
C GLY A 111 -1.74 7.84 9.76
N ILE A 112 -2.78 8.02 8.94
CA ILE A 112 -3.93 7.12 8.90
C ILE A 112 -3.60 5.84 8.12
N MET A 113 -4.11 4.71 8.59
CA MET A 113 -3.98 3.45 7.87
C MET A 113 -4.73 3.56 6.54
N PRO A 114 -4.12 3.21 5.39
CA PRO A 114 -4.84 3.16 4.13
C PRO A 114 -5.95 2.11 4.19
N TYR A 115 -7.08 2.35 3.54
CA TYR A 115 -8.14 1.35 3.33
C TYR A 115 -7.55 0.03 2.82
N GLN A 116 -8.00 -1.07 3.40
CA GLN A 116 -7.64 -2.42 3.00
C GLN A 116 -8.92 -3.16 2.58
N PRO A 117 -9.09 -3.54 1.30
CA PRO A 117 -10.32 -4.14 0.79
C PRO A 117 -10.45 -5.60 1.22
N TYR A 118 -10.74 -5.83 2.50
CA TYR A 118 -11.01 -7.16 3.03
C TYR A 118 -12.51 -7.45 3.00
N THR A 119 -12.86 -8.66 2.61
CA THR A 119 -14.21 -9.18 2.77
C THR A 119 -14.56 -9.30 4.25
N GLU A 120 -15.85 -9.30 4.59
CA GLU A 120 -16.26 -9.49 5.99
C GLU A 120 -15.78 -10.82 6.57
N GLU A 121 -15.70 -11.87 5.76
CA GLU A 121 -15.18 -13.18 6.16
C GLU A 121 -13.70 -13.10 6.52
N GLU A 122 -12.89 -12.47 5.67
CA GLU A 122 -11.47 -12.24 5.96
C GLU A 122 -11.27 -11.40 7.22
N VAL A 123 -12.08 -10.36 7.44
CA VAL A 123 -11.97 -9.56 8.68
C VAL A 123 -12.39 -10.37 9.91
N LYS A 124 -13.41 -11.24 9.81
CA LYS A 124 -13.79 -12.16 10.90
C LYS A 124 -12.67 -13.14 11.21
N ASP A 125 -11.98 -13.65 10.20
CA ASP A 125 -10.82 -14.53 10.37
C ASP A 125 -9.66 -13.80 11.05
N ILE A 126 -9.30 -12.59 10.57
CA ILE A 126 -8.28 -11.74 11.19
C ILE A 126 -8.65 -11.44 12.64
N ALA A 127 -9.90 -11.03 12.90
CA ALA A 127 -10.37 -10.69 14.23
C ALA A 127 -10.31 -11.90 15.17
N SER A 128 -10.69 -13.09 14.70
CA SER A 128 -10.61 -14.34 15.46
C SER A 128 -9.18 -14.63 15.90
N TYR A 129 -8.25 -14.63 14.94
CA TYR A 129 -6.84 -14.85 15.24
C TYR A 129 -6.30 -13.79 16.22
N LEU A 130 -6.52 -12.51 15.93
CA LEU A 130 -6.03 -11.41 16.76
C LEU A 130 -6.68 -11.36 18.14
N TYR A 131 -7.90 -11.85 18.32
CA TYR A 131 -8.60 -11.84 19.61
C TYR A 131 -8.16 -13.02 20.49
N GLU A 132 -8.11 -14.22 19.91
CA GLU A 132 -7.97 -15.48 20.65
C GLU A 132 -6.53 -15.94 20.86
N THR A 133 -5.57 -15.36 20.14
CA THR A 133 -4.16 -15.78 20.24
C THR A 133 -3.26 -14.73 20.89
N GLU A 134 -2.19 -15.19 21.54
CA GLU A 134 -1.03 -14.35 21.78
C GLU A 134 -0.28 -14.16 20.46
N ILE A 135 0.03 -12.91 20.12
CA ILE A 135 0.69 -12.56 18.87
C ILE A 135 2.14 -12.11 19.11
N PRO A 136 3.05 -12.36 18.15
CA PRO A 136 4.42 -11.87 18.23
C PRO A 136 4.50 -10.35 18.42
N GLN A 137 5.54 -9.91 19.14
CA GLN A 137 5.80 -8.49 19.40
C GLN A 137 7.29 -8.14 19.27
N PRO A 138 7.63 -6.89 18.92
CA PRO A 138 9.03 -6.47 18.88
C PRO A 138 9.69 -6.50 20.25
N GLU A 139 10.98 -6.84 20.30
CA GLU A 139 11.75 -6.95 21.56
C GLU A 139 11.70 -5.66 22.40
N TRP A 140 11.66 -4.50 21.74
CA TRP A 140 11.63 -3.20 22.39
C TRP A 140 10.25 -2.81 22.96
N TYR A 141 9.18 -3.49 22.57
CA TYR A 141 7.80 -3.06 22.85
C TYR A 141 7.49 -2.97 24.35
N GLU A 142 7.90 -3.96 25.14
CA GLU A 142 7.64 -3.96 26.59
C GLU A 142 8.38 -2.84 27.33
N ALA A 143 9.62 -2.56 26.93
CA ALA A 143 10.39 -1.45 27.48
C ALA A 143 9.73 -0.11 27.11
N HIS A 144 9.33 0.06 25.85
CA HIS A 144 8.62 1.25 25.37
C HIS A 144 7.32 1.49 26.15
N ARG A 145 6.52 0.45 26.35
CA ARG A 145 5.25 0.49 27.08
C ARG A 145 5.47 0.92 28.54
N LYS A 146 6.41 0.30 29.24
CA LYS A 146 6.74 0.64 30.63
C LYS A 146 7.20 2.09 30.79
N ASN A 147 7.99 2.60 29.85
CA ASN A 147 8.52 3.97 29.89
C ASN A 147 7.45 5.04 29.62
N LYS A 148 6.52 4.79 28.68
CA LYS A 148 5.43 5.74 28.36
C LYS A 148 4.35 5.80 29.45
N HIS A 149 4.05 4.69 30.13
CA HIS A 149 3.07 4.68 31.24
C HIS A 149 3.60 5.25 32.56
N GLN A 150 4.92 5.39 32.74
CA GLN A 150 5.47 6.13 33.88
C GLN A 150 5.32 7.65 33.73
N GLN A 151 5.32 8.17 32.50
CA GLN A 151 5.13 9.61 32.22
C GLN A 151 3.66 10.05 32.15
N GLY A 152 2.69 9.10 32.15
CA GLY A 152 1.27 9.37 31.93
C GLY A 152 0.38 9.55 33.17
N LYS A 153 0.91 9.47 34.41
CA LYS A 153 0.13 9.79 35.63
C LYS A 153 0.08 11.31 35.88
N GLY A 154 -0.47 12.04 34.91
CA GLY A 154 -0.88 13.43 35.08
C GLY A 154 -2.27 13.50 35.72
N MET A 155 -2.39 14.20 36.84
CA MET A 155 -3.61 14.35 37.62
C MET A 155 -4.77 14.98 36.83
N GLY A 156 -5.78 14.20 36.49
CA GLY A 156 -7.09 14.69 36.03
C GLY A 156 -8.14 14.59 37.15
N LYS A 157 -8.09 15.46 38.16
CA LYS A 157 -9.24 15.68 39.05
C LYS A 157 -10.16 16.73 38.43
N GLY A 158 -11.30 16.29 37.90
CA GLY A 158 -12.38 17.17 37.45
C GLY A 158 -13.73 16.46 37.55
N LYS A 159 -14.46 16.73 38.63
CA LYS A 159 -15.84 16.26 38.85
C LYS A 159 -16.80 16.92 37.83
N GLY A 160 -17.69 16.16 37.24
CA GLY A 160 -18.86 16.69 36.51
C GLY A 160 -19.87 15.59 36.20
N LYS A 161 -20.94 15.52 37.00
CA LYS A 161 -22.11 14.66 36.78
C LYS A 161 -22.99 15.23 35.66
N GLY A 162 -23.55 14.36 34.81
CA GLY A 162 -24.70 14.69 33.96
C GLY A 162 -25.26 13.45 33.27
N LYS A 163 -26.46 13.03 33.67
CA LYS A 163 -27.25 11.91 33.09
C LYS A 163 -28.18 12.42 31.98
N GLY A 164 -28.44 11.58 30.99
CA GLY A 164 -29.62 11.60 30.10
C GLY A 164 -29.31 10.76 28.85
N LYS A 165 -29.61 9.45 28.80
CA LYS A 165 -30.87 8.74 28.50
C LYS A 165 -31.49 9.07 27.11
N ASN A 166 -31.35 8.06 26.24
CA ASN A 166 -32.18 7.58 25.15
C ASN A 166 -32.56 8.54 24.00
N ALA A 167 -32.03 8.23 22.82
CA ALA A 167 -32.80 8.23 21.58
C ALA A 167 -32.43 6.97 20.79
N THR A 168 -33.43 6.11 20.59
CA THR A 168 -33.46 4.93 19.75
C THR A 168 -33.22 5.28 18.28
N ILE A 169 -32.30 4.57 17.63
CA ILE A 169 -32.22 4.36 16.18
C ILE A 169 -31.75 2.90 16.09
N GLY A 170 -32.53 1.93 15.61
CA GLY A 170 -33.29 1.97 14.38
C GLY A 170 -32.46 1.24 13.33
N GLU A 171 -32.59 -0.09 13.34
CA GLU A 171 -32.30 -1.04 12.26
C GLU A 171 -30.88 -1.07 11.66
N GLU A 172 -30.22 -2.20 11.92
CA GLU A 172 -29.13 -2.77 11.15
C GLU A 172 -29.51 -2.84 9.66
N GLU A 173 -28.73 -2.18 8.80
CA GLU A 173 -28.60 -2.53 7.37
C GLU A 173 -27.32 -1.88 6.79
N ASP A 174 -26.40 -2.75 6.34
CA ASP A 174 -25.33 -2.56 5.36
C ASP A 174 -24.21 -1.50 5.57
N PHE A 175 -23.10 -1.93 6.19
CA PHE A 175 -21.74 -1.36 5.96
C PHE A 175 -20.92 -2.22 4.98
N PHE A 176 -21.60 -2.83 4.01
CA PHE A 176 -20.96 -3.32 2.79
C PHE A 176 -20.59 -2.08 1.97
N PHE A 177 -19.36 -1.96 1.46
CA PHE A 177 -18.98 -0.88 0.53
C PHE A 177 -19.53 -1.27 -0.86
N PRO A 178 -20.82 -1.00 -1.19
CA PRO A 178 -21.55 -1.74 -2.24
C PRO A 178 -21.10 -1.38 -3.65
N ARG A 179 -20.15 -0.43 -3.75
CA ARG A 179 -19.62 0.14 -4.98
C ARG A 179 -18.09 0.03 -5.07
N ALA A 180 -17.43 -0.75 -4.19
CA ALA A 180 -15.97 -0.89 -4.19
C ALA A 180 -15.50 -1.37 -5.55
N GLU A 181 -16.15 -2.43 -6.04
CA GLU A 181 -15.87 -3.02 -7.35
C GLU A 181 -16.00 -1.98 -8.46
N PHE A 182 -17.08 -1.19 -8.45
CA PHE A 182 -17.27 -0.12 -9.42
C PHE A 182 -16.09 0.85 -9.43
N TYR A 183 -15.65 1.35 -8.28
CA TYR A 183 -14.54 2.32 -8.21
C TYR A 183 -13.18 1.69 -8.51
N LEU A 184 -12.97 0.41 -8.16
CA LEU A 184 -11.75 -0.33 -8.48
C LEU A 184 -11.64 -0.56 -10.00
N GLU A 185 -12.68 -1.09 -10.63
CA GLU A 185 -12.72 -1.35 -12.07
C GLU A 185 -12.61 -0.05 -12.88
N ASN A 186 -13.41 0.96 -12.54
CA ASN A 186 -13.39 2.23 -13.24
C ASN A 186 -12.08 2.99 -12.97
N GLY A 187 -11.58 3.00 -11.74
CA GLY A 187 -10.30 3.61 -11.41
C GLY A 187 -9.13 2.98 -12.17
N ALA A 188 -9.12 1.64 -12.29
CA ALA A 188 -8.13 0.92 -13.07
C ALA A 188 -8.23 1.27 -14.57
N SER A 189 -9.44 1.25 -15.13
CA SER A 189 -9.69 1.60 -16.53
C SER A 189 -9.28 3.04 -16.86
N ILE A 190 -9.67 3.99 -16.02
CA ILE A 190 -9.39 5.43 -16.18
C ILE A 190 -7.89 5.70 -16.06
N SER A 191 -7.22 5.14 -15.04
CA SER A 191 -5.78 5.32 -14.85
C SER A 191 -4.97 4.69 -16.00
N ALA A 192 -5.38 3.53 -16.51
CA ALA A 192 -4.79 2.91 -17.69
C ALA A 192 -5.00 3.75 -18.96
N ALA A 193 -6.21 4.28 -19.18
CA ALA A 193 -6.51 5.17 -20.30
C ALA A 193 -5.68 6.46 -20.26
N ALA A 194 -5.55 7.08 -19.08
CA ALA A 194 -4.73 8.26 -18.87
C ALA A 194 -3.23 7.98 -19.13
N GLN A 195 -2.72 6.86 -18.60
CA GLN A 195 -1.34 6.41 -18.84
C GLN A 195 -1.09 6.14 -20.32
N GLY A 196 -2.02 5.49 -21.03
CA GLY A 196 -1.93 5.21 -22.45
C GLY A 196 -1.96 6.48 -23.31
N ALA A 197 -2.84 7.43 -22.99
CA ALA A 197 -2.93 8.72 -23.68
C ALA A 197 -1.63 9.52 -23.54
N LEU A 198 -1.07 9.60 -22.32
CA LEU A 198 0.22 10.22 -22.06
C LEU A 198 1.36 9.52 -22.81
N GLY A 199 1.42 8.19 -22.71
CA GLY A 199 2.44 7.37 -23.37
C GLY A 199 2.44 7.57 -24.89
N LYS A 200 1.27 7.52 -25.53
CA LYS A 200 1.13 7.71 -26.99
C LYS A 200 1.64 9.08 -27.44
N LYS A 201 1.30 10.13 -26.69
CA LYS A 201 1.73 11.50 -27.00
C LYS A 201 3.24 11.68 -26.76
N LEU A 202 3.77 11.09 -25.69
CA LEU A 202 5.19 11.08 -25.38
C LEU A 202 6.00 10.36 -26.46
N ILE A 203 5.59 9.15 -26.86
CA ILE A 203 6.23 8.36 -27.93
C ILE A 203 6.31 9.20 -29.21
N LYS A 204 5.21 9.85 -29.60
CA LYS A 204 5.20 10.72 -30.77
C LYS A 204 6.20 11.88 -30.64
N ALA A 205 6.22 12.55 -29.49
CA ALA A 205 7.15 13.66 -29.25
C ALA A 205 8.63 13.21 -29.30
N ILE A 206 8.93 12.02 -28.74
CA ILE A 206 10.28 11.44 -28.77
C ILE A 206 10.67 11.07 -30.21
N GLN A 207 9.75 10.50 -31.01
CA GLN A 207 10.02 10.16 -32.41
C GLN A 207 10.28 11.40 -33.27
N GLU A 208 9.56 12.49 -33.04
CA GLU A 208 9.67 13.71 -33.84
C GLU A 208 10.84 14.62 -33.43
N LYS A 209 11.14 14.69 -32.13
CA LYS A 209 12.05 15.70 -31.55
C LYS A 209 13.15 15.12 -30.66
N GLY A 210 13.23 13.80 -30.53
CA GLY A 210 14.12 13.11 -29.61
C GLY A 210 13.68 13.24 -28.13
N PRO A 211 14.34 12.51 -27.22
CA PRO A 211 14.06 12.57 -25.77
C PRO A 211 14.21 13.98 -25.18
N GLU A 212 15.21 14.76 -25.65
CA GLU A 212 15.42 16.15 -25.23
C GLU A 212 14.22 17.03 -25.60
N GLY A 213 13.81 17.01 -26.88
CA GLY A 213 12.69 17.81 -27.36
C GLY A 213 11.35 17.42 -26.72
N ALA A 214 11.19 16.16 -26.31
CA ALA A 214 9.99 15.67 -25.63
C ALA A 214 9.80 16.26 -24.22
N ILE A 215 10.85 16.78 -23.58
CA ILE A 215 10.75 17.41 -22.25
C ILE A 215 9.87 18.67 -22.31
N SER A 216 10.03 19.47 -23.36
CA SER A 216 9.20 20.67 -23.58
C SER A 216 7.72 20.29 -23.76
N PHE A 217 7.46 19.16 -24.43
CA PHE A 217 6.11 18.63 -24.61
C PHE A 217 5.47 18.25 -23.27
N CYS A 218 6.21 17.54 -22.41
CA CYS A 218 5.75 17.17 -21.07
C CYS A 218 5.44 18.38 -20.19
N LYS A 219 6.22 19.48 -20.28
CA LYS A 219 5.99 20.68 -19.45
C LYS A 219 4.69 21.39 -19.81
N VAL A 220 4.39 21.47 -21.11
CA VAL A 220 3.26 22.25 -21.61
C VAL A 220 1.98 21.43 -21.66
N ASN A 221 2.06 20.13 -21.97
CA ASN A 221 0.88 19.35 -22.36
C ASN A 221 0.50 18.25 -21.37
N ALA A 222 1.33 17.91 -20.38
CA ALA A 222 1.06 16.74 -19.53
C ALA A 222 -0.28 16.83 -18.79
N SER A 223 -0.66 18.01 -18.29
CA SER A 223 -1.95 18.22 -17.61
C SER A 223 -3.13 18.13 -18.60
N GLY A 224 -3.01 18.80 -19.76
CA GLY A 224 -4.06 18.82 -20.78
C GLY A 224 -4.38 17.47 -21.44
N ILE A 225 -3.46 16.50 -21.40
CA ILE A 225 -3.69 15.17 -21.98
C ILE A 225 -4.67 14.37 -21.13
N THR A 226 -4.63 14.53 -19.82
CA THR A 226 -5.51 13.81 -18.90
C THR A 226 -6.89 14.46 -18.76
N ASP A 227 -7.04 15.73 -19.16
CA ASP A 227 -8.32 16.45 -19.12
C ASP A 227 -9.41 15.75 -19.94
N SER A 228 -9.07 15.25 -21.13
CA SER A 228 -10.05 14.51 -21.95
C SER A 228 -10.56 13.24 -21.27
N VAL A 229 -9.68 12.51 -20.60
CA VAL A 229 -10.02 11.31 -19.83
C VAL A 229 -10.85 11.68 -18.60
N ALA A 230 -10.48 12.74 -17.89
CA ALA A 230 -11.25 13.28 -16.78
C ALA A 230 -12.68 13.66 -17.17
N ILE A 231 -12.83 14.45 -18.24
CA ILE A 231 -14.14 14.94 -18.72
C ILE A 231 -15.03 13.78 -19.16
N MET A 232 -14.51 12.83 -19.93
CA MET A 232 -15.31 11.69 -20.44
C MET A 232 -15.80 10.78 -19.32
N ASN A 233 -15.10 10.72 -18.19
CA ASN A 233 -15.44 9.83 -17.07
C ASN A 233 -16.01 10.58 -15.85
N ASN A 234 -16.25 11.89 -15.97
CA ASN A 234 -16.69 12.76 -14.88
C ASN A 234 -15.84 12.61 -13.59
N VAL A 235 -14.52 12.60 -13.75
CA VAL A 235 -13.57 12.51 -12.63
C VAL A 235 -12.57 13.66 -12.65
N ARG A 236 -11.93 13.92 -11.51
CA ARG A 236 -10.66 14.65 -11.48
C ARG A 236 -9.53 13.64 -11.41
N ILE A 237 -8.48 13.85 -12.21
CA ILE A 237 -7.34 12.95 -12.26
C ILE A 237 -6.03 13.72 -12.16
N ASN A 238 -5.14 13.23 -11.31
CA ASN A 238 -3.83 13.81 -11.07
C ASN A 238 -2.78 12.72 -10.91
N ARG A 239 -1.51 13.08 -11.13
CA ARG A 239 -0.36 12.25 -10.73
C ARG A 239 0.28 12.88 -9.52
N VAL A 240 0.60 12.07 -8.52
CA VAL A 240 1.30 12.53 -7.31
C VAL A 240 2.55 11.68 -7.07
N SER A 241 3.56 12.30 -6.45
CA SER A 241 4.87 11.67 -6.24
C SER A 241 5.62 12.28 -5.06
N ASP A 242 6.37 11.44 -4.37
CA ASP A 242 7.37 11.77 -3.34
C ASP A 242 8.66 12.39 -3.94
N LYS A 243 8.96 12.11 -5.21
CA LYS A 243 10.05 12.71 -6.00
C LYS A 243 9.49 13.42 -7.24
N PRO A 244 8.82 14.58 -7.08
CA PRO A 244 8.15 15.27 -8.16
C PRO A 244 9.14 15.87 -9.18
N ARG A 245 8.76 15.84 -10.47
CA ARG A 245 9.40 16.64 -11.52
C ARG A 245 8.74 18.01 -11.64
N ASN A 246 7.42 18.01 -11.69
CA ASN A 246 6.60 19.20 -11.51
C ASN A 246 6.17 19.27 -10.04
N GLN A 247 6.44 20.39 -9.37
CA GLN A 247 6.12 20.58 -7.93
C GLN A 247 4.62 20.51 -7.65
N GLU A 248 3.77 20.78 -8.64
CA GLU A 248 2.31 20.59 -8.53
C GLU A 248 1.90 19.13 -8.27
N ASN A 249 2.77 18.18 -8.60
CA ASN A 249 2.56 16.75 -8.39
C ASN A 249 3.17 16.26 -7.06
N LYS A 250 3.56 17.16 -6.15
CA LYS A 250 4.11 16.76 -4.86
C LYS A 250 3.03 16.07 -4.03
N ALA A 251 3.31 14.85 -3.57
CA ALA A 251 2.43 14.10 -2.68
C ALA A 251 2.26 14.82 -1.32
N SER A 252 1.03 14.80 -0.78
CA SER A 252 0.74 15.13 0.61
C SER A 252 1.40 14.12 1.58
N ASP A 253 1.38 14.40 2.89
CA ASP A 253 1.94 13.46 3.88
C ASP A 253 1.19 12.12 3.90
N GLU A 254 -0.12 12.14 3.69
CA GLU A 254 -0.94 10.93 3.53
C GLU A 254 -0.57 10.17 2.25
N GLU A 255 -0.48 10.89 1.13
CA GLU A 255 -0.15 10.32 -0.19
C GLU A 255 1.27 9.74 -0.22
N GLN A 256 2.21 10.31 0.54
CA GLN A 256 3.54 9.72 0.74
C GLN A 256 3.46 8.33 1.40
N GLY A 257 2.57 8.17 2.39
CA GLY A 257 2.30 6.87 3.01
C GLY A 257 1.84 5.81 1.99
N TYR A 258 0.95 6.19 1.07
CA TYR A 258 0.46 5.30 0.01
C TYR A 258 1.57 4.90 -0.97
N ILE A 259 2.41 5.86 -1.39
CA ILE A 259 3.56 5.58 -2.28
C ILE A 259 4.54 4.61 -1.60
N ILE A 260 4.81 4.80 -0.31
CA ILE A 260 5.65 3.90 0.48
C ILE A 260 5.03 2.50 0.55
N ALA A 261 3.71 2.40 0.75
CA ALA A 261 3.00 1.11 0.76
C ALA A 261 3.16 0.39 -0.59
N PHE A 262 2.97 1.08 -1.72
CA PHE A 262 3.17 0.49 -3.04
C PHE A 262 4.61 0.03 -3.29
N LYS A 263 5.60 0.81 -2.86
CA LYS A 263 7.02 0.41 -2.95
C LYS A 263 7.28 -0.90 -2.22
N ARG A 264 6.72 -1.07 -1.02
CA ARG A 264 6.87 -2.30 -0.23
C ARG A 264 6.13 -3.49 -0.82
N GLN A 265 4.92 -3.29 -1.37
CA GLN A 265 4.20 -4.36 -2.07
C GLN A 265 5.06 -4.91 -3.21
N LEU A 266 5.68 -4.01 -3.99
CA LEU A 266 6.59 -4.38 -5.06
C LEU A 266 7.88 -5.06 -4.56
N GLU A 267 8.55 -4.50 -3.54
CA GLU A 267 9.78 -5.08 -2.95
C GLU A 267 9.56 -6.49 -2.40
N ASN A 268 8.39 -6.72 -1.78
CA ASN A 268 8.00 -8.01 -1.21
C ASN A 268 7.37 -8.96 -2.25
N GLN A 269 7.28 -8.57 -3.52
CA GLN A 269 6.68 -9.36 -4.60
C GLN A 269 5.23 -9.79 -4.31
N VAL A 270 4.49 -8.94 -3.59
CA VAL A 270 3.07 -9.12 -3.33
C VAL A 270 2.27 -8.48 -4.46
N GLU A 271 1.07 -8.98 -4.70
CA GLU A 271 0.14 -8.36 -5.63
C GLU A 271 -0.11 -6.90 -5.24
N ILE A 272 0.06 -6.00 -6.22
CA ILE A 272 -0.16 -4.58 -6.01
C ILE A 272 -1.66 -4.29 -6.03
N ARG A 273 -2.21 -3.86 -4.88
CA ARG A 273 -3.64 -3.54 -4.75
C ARG A 273 -3.87 -2.04 -4.71
N PRO A 274 -4.75 -1.46 -5.55
CA PRO A 274 -5.13 -0.06 -5.47
C PRO A 274 -5.73 0.31 -4.10
N ILE A 275 -5.67 1.60 -3.77
CA ILE A 275 -6.26 2.13 -2.52
C ILE A 275 -7.51 2.93 -2.88
N LEU A 276 -8.63 2.62 -2.24
CA LEU A 276 -9.84 3.46 -2.24
C LEU A 276 -9.89 4.30 -0.96
N LYS A 277 -10.45 5.50 -1.06
CA LYS A 277 -10.72 6.33 0.12
C LYS A 277 -12.03 7.06 -0.09
N GLU A 278 -13.00 6.81 0.77
CA GLU A 278 -14.23 7.58 0.83
C GLU A 278 -14.08 8.74 1.81
N MET A 279 -14.70 9.86 1.49
CA MET A 279 -14.75 11.05 2.32
C MET A 279 -16.16 11.24 2.84
N ALA A 280 -16.30 11.97 3.96
CA ALA A 280 -17.60 12.25 4.59
C ALA A 280 -18.63 12.99 3.70
N ASN A 281 -18.25 13.43 2.49
CA ASN A 281 -19.12 14.04 1.49
C ASN A 281 -19.42 13.13 0.29
N ASP A 282 -19.31 11.81 0.46
CA ASP A 282 -19.45 10.77 -0.57
C ASP A 282 -18.42 10.87 -1.72
N GLU A 283 -17.36 11.68 -1.58
CA GLU A 283 -16.28 11.69 -2.57
C GLU A 283 -15.42 10.44 -2.42
N VAL A 284 -15.20 9.74 -3.53
CA VAL A 284 -14.34 8.56 -3.56
C VAL A 284 -13.06 8.88 -4.32
N TYR A 285 -11.93 8.58 -3.68
CA TYR A 285 -10.61 8.66 -4.25
C TYR A 285 -10.08 7.26 -4.54
N TYR A 286 -9.52 7.07 -5.72
CA TYR A 286 -8.80 5.88 -6.14
C TYR A 286 -7.33 6.22 -6.38
N TYR A 287 -6.43 5.38 -5.85
CA TYR A 287 -4.99 5.51 -6.03
C TYR A 287 -4.40 4.22 -6.60
N SER A 288 -3.60 4.35 -7.66
CA SER A 288 -2.85 3.23 -8.25
C SER A 288 -1.42 3.63 -8.59
N PRO A 289 -0.42 2.77 -8.36
CA PRO A 289 0.97 3.14 -8.56
C PRO A 289 1.32 3.27 -10.04
N ILE A 290 2.30 4.11 -10.31
CA ILE A 290 2.95 4.24 -11.61
C ILE A 290 4.32 3.60 -11.47
N THR A 291 4.52 2.46 -12.15
CA THR A 291 5.82 1.78 -12.20
C THR A 291 6.62 2.23 -13.43
N THR A 292 7.94 2.29 -13.29
CA THR A 292 8.86 2.63 -14.37
C THR A 292 9.07 1.45 -15.30
N ASN A 293 9.40 1.76 -16.56
CA ASN A 293 9.94 0.80 -17.53
C ASN A 293 11.14 1.40 -18.25
N ALA A 294 11.80 0.63 -19.12
CA ALA A 294 12.95 1.06 -19.92
C ALA A 294 12.76 2.42 -20.64
N MET A 295 11.55 2.73 -21.13
CA MET A 295 11.28 4.02 -21.77
C MET A 295 11.30 5.17 -20.76
N CYS A 296 10.78 4.95 -19.56
CA CYS A 296 10.79 5.94 -18.47
C CYS A 296 12.23 6.35 -18.10
N LEU A 297 13.17 5.40 -18.13
CA LEU A 297 14.54 5.61 -17.67
C LEU A 297 15.33 6.60 -18.53
N GLN A 298 14.93 6.85 -19.78
CA GLN A 298 15.55 7.87 -20.63
C GLN A 298 15.51 9.27 -20.00
N CYS A 299 14.51 9.52 -19.14
CA CYS A 299 14.33 10.80 -18.45
C CYS A 299 14.27 10.68 -16.92
N HIS A 300 14.02 9.49 -16.38
CA HIS A 300 13.88 9.24 -14.94
C HIS A 300 14.98 8.33 -14.37
N GLY A 301 15.86 7.78 -15.21
CA GLY A 301 16.92 6.86 -14.78
C GLY A 301 18.09 7.55 -14.09
N THR A 302 19.23 6.87 -14.00
CA THR A 302 20.45 7.43 -13.40
C THR A 302 21.07 8.46 -14.36
N PRO A 303 21.41 9.67 -13.88
CA PRO A 303 22.20 10.63 -14.65
C PRO A 303 23.49 9.99 -15.18
N ASP A 304 23.90 10.38 -16.38
CA ASP A 304 25.11 9.91 -17.07
C ASP A 304 25.17 8.40 -17.41
N LYS A 305 24.10 7.63 -17.10
CA LYS A 305 23.96 6.22 -17.47
C LYS A 305 22.74 6.00 -18.36
N GLU A 306 21.54 6.22 -17.82
CA GLU A 306 20.30 6.14 -18.59
C GLU A 306 19.85 7.50 -19.14
N ILE A 307 20.12 8.59 -18.40
CA ILE A 307 19.77 9.95 -18.83
C ILE A 307 20.96 10.60 -19.54
N GLN A 308 20.83 10.83 -20.84
CA GLN A 308 21.88 11.45 -21.66
C GLN A 308 22.04 12.95 -21.36
N GLN A 309 23.25 13.47 -21.56
CA GLN A 309 23.60 14.88 -21.28
C GLN A 309 22.62 15.92 -21.88
N PRO A 310 22.18 15.82 -23.16
CA PRO A 310 21.20 16.77 -23.71
C PRO A 310 19.87 16.76 -22.95
N VAL A 311 19.40 15.57 -22.54
CA VAL A 311 18.17 15.40 -21.74
C VAL A 311 18.36 16.02 -20.36
N GLN A 312 19.50 15.82 -19.71
CA GLN A 312 19.79 16.43 -18.40
C GLN A 312 19.77 17.97 -18.47
N LEU A 313 20.36 18.56 -19.52
CA LEU A 313 20.36 20.01 -19.73
C LEU A 313 18.94 20.55 -19.92
N ALA A 314 18.13 19.89 -20.77
CA ALA A 314 16.75 20.26 -20.97
C ALA A 314 15.90 20.10 -19.69
N LEU A 315 16.11 19.04 -18.90
CA LEU A 315 15.44 18.86 -17.61
C LEU A 315 15.77 20.02 -16.67
N LYS A 316 17.04 20.37 -16.53
CA LYS A 316 17.47 21.49 -15.68
C LYS A 316 16.86 22.84 -16.12
N ASN A 317 16.70 23.04 -17.43
CA ASN A 317 16.11 24.25 -17.99
C ASN A 317 14.60 24.35 -17.74
N TYR A 318 13.85 23.27 -18.00
CA TYR A 318 12.37 23.27 -17.87
C TYR A 318 11.87 22.97 -16.45
N TYR A 319 12.68 22.29 -15.64
CA TYR A 319 12.37 21.82 -14.29
C TYR A 319 13.57 22.02 -13.36
N PRO A 320 13.88 23.25 -12.94
CA PRO A 320 15.05 23.54 -12.09
C PRO A 320 15.01 22.85 -10.72
N GLU A 321 13.82 22.48 -10.24
CA GLU A 321 13.61 21.79 -8.96
C GLU A 321 13.29 20.30 -9.14
N ASP A 322 13.66 19.71 -10.28
CA ASP A 322 13.38 18.31 -10.59
C ASP A 322 14.03 17.36 -9.58
N LYS A 323 13.21 16.47 -8.98
CA LYS A 323 13.67 15.39 -8.10
C LYS A 323 13.52 14.01 -8.74
N ALA A 324 12.94 13.93 -9.93
CA ALA A 324 12.47 12.68 -10.52
C ALA A 324 13.54 11.90 -11.30
N VAL A 325 14.72 11.73 -10.72
CA VAL A 325 15.85 11.02 -11.32
C VAL A 325 16.35 9.88 -10.42
N GLY A 326 17.17 9.00 -10.98
CA GLY A 326 17.77 7.87 -10.27
C GLY A 326 16.83 6.69 -10.06
N TYR A 327 15.79 6.54 -10.88
CA TYR A 327 14.95 5.35 -10.87
C TYR A 327 15.60 4.20 -11.64
N VAL A 328 15.24 2.96 -11.30
CA VAL A 328 15.52 1.78 -12.13
C VAL A 328 14.24 1.18 -12.69
N ASP A 329 14.35 0.14 -13.50
CA ASP A 329 13.21 -0.55 -14.13
C ASP A 329 12.29 -1.19 -13.06
N GLY A 330 10.98 -1.07 -13.25
CA GLY A 330 9.97 -1.65 -12.35
C GLY A 330 9.68 -0.85 -11.08
N GLU A 331 10.45 0.18 -10.71
CA GLU A 331 10.24 0.95 -9.49
C GLU A 331 8.97 1.81 -9.48
N VAL A 332 8.41 2.03 -8.30
CA VAL A 332 7.29 2.97 -8.10
C VAL A 332 7.79 4.41 -8.24
N ARG A 333 7.39 5.05 -9.34
CA ARG A 333 7.65 6.47 -9.67
C ARG A 333 6.74 7.41 -8.90
N GLY A 334 5.54 6.97 -8.55
CA GLY A 334 4.48 7.77 -7.95
C GLY A 334 3.16 7.03 -8.09
N MET A 335 2.05 7.76 -8.12
CA MET A 335 0.73 7.16 -8.29
C MET A 335 -0.23 8.08 -9.03
N TRP A 336 -1.25 7.46 -9.63
CA TRP A 336 -2.47 8.13 -10.03
C TRP A 336 -3.32 8.43 -8.81
N LYS A 337 -4.02 9.57 -8.86
CA LYS A 337 -5.07 9.98 -7.95
C LYS A 337 -6.28 10.30 -8.79
N ILE A 338 -7.35 9.55 -8.61
CA ILE A 338 -8.64 9.77 -9.29
C ILE A 338 -9.66 10.11 -8.22
N GLN A 339 -10.35 11.23 -8.38
CA GLN A 339 -11.47 11.62 -7.54
C GLN A 339 -12.74 11.51 -8.37
N PHE A 340 -13.63 10.63 -7.96
CA PHE A 340 -14.96 10.49 -8.55
C PHE A 340 -15.83 11.64 -8.03
N VAL A 341 -16.33 12.47 -8.96
CA VAL A 341 -17.14 13.64 -8.62
C VAL A 341 -18.61 13.25 -8.72
N LYS A 342 -19.41 13.62 -7.72
CA LYS A 342 -20.87 13.44 -7.75
C LYS A 342 -21.47 14.39 -8.79
N GLU A 343 -22.43 13.90 -9.56
CA GLU A 343 -23.27 14.74 -10.44
C GLU A 343 -24.12 15.73 -9.64
#